data_AF-A0A1I9GDF3-F1
#
_entry.id   AF-A0A1I9GDF3-F1
#
_cell.length_a   1.000
_cell.length_b   1.000
_cell.length_c   1.000
_cell.angle_alpha   90.00
_cell.angle_beta   90.00
_cell.angle_gamma   90.00
#
_symmetry.space_group_name_H-M   'P 1'
#
loop_
_entity.id
_entity.type
_entity.pdbx_description
1 polymer ?
#
loop_
_entity_poly.entity_id
_entity_poly.type
_entity_poly.pdbx_seq_one_letter_code
_entity_poly.pdbx_strand_id
1 'polypeptide(L)'
;PRSIGSGDIYVEPSLSIFKDLGFVQRFRLQRQTLACFLLMVQKGYRDVPYHNWSHAFAVAHFTYLLLRTETAHNALNELESFALFVASLCHDIDHRGTTNAFQVQSRTPLAQLYSSEGSVLERHHFAQTISILNMEECNIFVSLNRH
;
A
#
# COMPACT_ATOMS: atom_id res chain seq x y z
N PRO A 1 -19.48 10.09 -6.60
CA PRO A 1 -18.76 10.53 -7.82
C PRO A 1 -18.11 9.32 -8.51
N ARG A 2 -18.74 8.82 -9.58
CA ARG A 2 -18.27 7.67 -10.36
C ARG A 2 -17.38 8.14 -11.51
N SER A 3 -16.28 7.42 -11.70
CA SER A 3 -15.37 7.37 -12.86
C SER A 3 -14.92 8.71 -13.47
N ILE A 4 -13.77 9.20 -13.01
CA ILE A 4 -12.89 10.01 -13.87
C ILE A 4 -11.66 9.14 -14.14
N GLY A 5 -11.45 8.77 -15.40
CA GLY A 5 -10.17 8.26 -15.92
C GLY A 5 -10.02 6.75 -15.97
N SER A 6 -9.65 6.26 -17.15
CA SER A 6 -9.15 4.91 -17.39
C SER A 6 -7.94 4.61 -16.50
N GLY A 7 -7.98 3.46 -15.82
CA GLY A 7 -6.80 2.69 -15.46
C GLY A 7 -5.89 3.24 -14.37
N ASP A 8 -5.38 4.47 -14.46
CA ASP A 8 -4.09 4.81 -13.82
C ASP A 8 -4.05 6.18 -13.12
N ILE A 9 -5.22 6.78 -12.80
CA ILE A 9 -5.30 8.18 -12.34
C ILE A 9 -4.44 8.52 -11.11
N TYR A 10 -4.08 7.52 -10.30
CA TYR A 10 -3.26 7.70 -9.10
C TYR A 10 -1.86 7.09 -9.21
N VAL A 11 -1.56 6.28 -10.24
CA VAL A 11 -0.23 5.66 -10.41
C VAL A 11 0.84 6.71 -10.71
N GLU A 12 0.58 7.58 -11.69
CA GLU A 12 1.51 8.65 -12.06
C GLU A 12 1.73 9.67 -10.91
N PRO A 13 0.68 10.12 -10.19
CA PRO A 13 0.86 10.87 -8.95
C PRO A 13 1.69 10.12 -7.90
N SER A 14 1.45 8.83 -7.66
CA SER A 14 2.24 8.02 -6.72
C SER A 14 3.71 7.96 -7.12
N LEU A 15 4.02 7.73 -8.41
CA LEU A 15 5.39 7.78 -8.93
C LEU A 15 6.06 9.13 -8.66
N SER A 16 5.30 10.22 -8.86
CA SER A 16 5.77 11.58 -8.61
C SER A 16 6.07 11.81 -7.12
N ILE A 17 5.24 11.28 -6.22
CA ILE A 17 5.47 11.37 -4.77
C ILE A 17 6.71 10.59 -4.34
N PHE A 18 6.92 9.36 -4.84
CA PHE A 18 8.17 8.61 -4.57
C PHE A 18 9.42 9.38 -4.99
N LYS A 19 9.34 10.10 -6.11
CA LYS A 19 10.44 10.95 -6.59
C LYS A 19 10.62 12.19 -5.71
N ASP A 20 9.53 12.87 -5.37
CA ASP A 20 9.55 14.10 -4.56
C ASP A 20 10.07 13.87 -3.14
N LEU A 21 9.66 12.77 -2.51
CA LEU A 21 10.20 12.32 -1.21
C LEU A 21 11.66 11.84 -1.29
N GLY A 22 12.28 11.81 -2.47
CA GLY A 22 13.66 11.38 -2.68
C GLY A 22 13.89 9.86 -2.60
N PHE A 23 12.84 9.07 -2.40
CA PHE A 23 12.94 7.61 -2.23
C PHE A 23 13.54 6.91 -3.45
N VAL A 24 13.21 7.38 -4.66
CA VAL A 24 13.75 6.80 -5.91
C VAL A 24 15.28 6.80 -5.91
N GLN A 25 15.88 7.96 -5.59
CA GLN A 25 17.33 8.09 -5.59
C GLN A 25 17.95 7.39 -4.37
N ARG A 26 17.39 7.61 -3.18
CA ARG A 26 17.93 7.10 -1.92
C ARG A 26 17.95 5.58 -1.86
N PHE A 27 16.86 4.94 -2.27
CA PHE A 27 16.71 3.48 -2.26
C PHE A 27 16.98 2.85 -3.62
N ARG A 28 17.48 3.61 -4.60
CA ARG A 28 17.86 3.11 -5.94
C ARG A 28 16.71 2.36 -6.63
N LEU A 29 15.50 2.90 -6.52
CA LEU A 29 14.30 2.27 -7.09
C LEU A 29 14.36 2.34 -8.61
N GLN A 30 14.32 1.19 -9.27
CA GLN A 30 14.20 1.14 -10.73
C GLN A 30 12.79 1.57 -11.13
N ARG A 31 12.69 2.48 -12.11
CA ARG A 31 11.39 3.03 -12.56
C ARG A 31 10.41 1.93 -12.97
N GLN A 32 10.89 0.93 -13.71
CA GLN A 32 10.05 -0.18 -14.16
C GLN A 32 9.53 -1.00 -12.97
N THR A 33 10.40 -1.37 -12.03
CA THR A 33 10.01 -2.11 -10.83
C THR A 33 9.00 -1.35 -9.98
N LEU A 34 9.20 -0.05 -9.79
CA LEU A 34 8.27 0.80 -9.04
C LEU A 34 6.91 0.92 -9.74
N ALA A 35 6.89 1.06 -11.07
CA ALA A 35 5.66 1.11 -11.84
C ALA A 35 4.90 -0.22 -11.79
N CYS A 36 5.60 -1.35 -11.97
CA CYS A 36 5.02 -2.70 -11.83
C CYS A 36 4.42 -2.90 -10.44
N PHE A 37 5.15 -2.53 -9.38
CA PHE A 37 4.66 -2.56 -8.01
C PHE A 37 3.37 -1.77 -7.84
N LEU A 38 3.33 -0.49 -8.27
CA LEU A 38 2.15 0.36 -8.14
C LEU A 38 0.94 -0.16 -8.92
N LEU A 39 1.16 -0.65 -10.15
CA LEU A 39 0.10 -1.24 -10.97
C LEU A 39 -0.46 -2.51 -10.32
N MET A 40 0.39 -3.34 -9.71
CA MET A 40 -0.05 -4.55 -9.02
C MET A 40 -0.77 -4.25 -7.70
N VAL A 41 -0.30 -3.26 -6.93
CA VAL A 41 -1.01 -2.75 -5.75
C VAL A 41 -2.39 -2.25 -6.14
N GLN A 42 -2.49 -1.39 -7.16
CA GLN A 42 -3.77 -0.89 -7.65
C GLN A 42 -4.70 -2.04 -8.07
N LYS A 43 -4.19 -2.99 -8.86
CA LYS A 43 -4.96 -4.16 -9.30
C LYS A 43 -5.46 -5.01 -8.12
N GLY A 44 -4.75 -4.99 -7.00
CA GLY A 44 -5.13 -5.66 -5.76
C GLY A 44 -6.33 -5.02 -5.05
N TYR A 45 -6.65 -3.75 -5.32
CA TYR A 45 -7.84 -3.10 -4.76
C TYR A 45 -9.12 -3.48 -5.51
N ARG A 46 -10.18 -3.77 -4.75
CA ARG A 46 -11.49 -4.12 -5.30
C ARG A 46 -12.34 -2.88 -5.57
N ASP A 47 -13.28 -3.01 -6.51
CA ASP A 47 -14.34 -2.03 -6.72
C ASP A 47 -15.40 -2.15 -5.62
N VAL A 48 -15.12 -1.51 -4.47
CA VAL A 48 -16.03 -1.38 -3.33
C VAL A 48 -16.28 0.10 -3.04
N PRO A 49 -17.40 0.47 -2.38
CA PRO A 49 -17.79 1.87 -2.25
C PRO A 49 -16.79 2.79 -1.55
N TYR A 50 -15.93 2.26 -0.65
CA TYR A 50 -15.00 3.06 0.15
C TYR A 50 -13.56 2.56 0.12
N HIS A 51 -13.26 1.38 0.68
CA HIS A 51 -11.89 0.80 0.76
C HIS A 51 -11.38 0.29 -0.60
N ASN A 52 -11.28 1.21 -1.56
CA ASN A 52 -10.82 1.01 -2.93
C ASN A 52 -9.51 1.77 -3.16
N TRP A 53 -9.01 1.74 -4.40
CA TRP A 53 -7.75 2.39 -4.74
C TRP A 53 -7.72 3.91 -4.49
N SER A 54 -8.86 4.60 -4.64
CA SER A 54 -8.96 6.03 -4.35
C SER A 54 -8.77 6.33 -2.87
N HIS A 55 -9.33 5.49 -1.99
CA HIS A 55 -9.11 5.58 -0.54
C HIS A 55 -7.64 5.34 -0.18
N ALA A 56 -7.04 4.28 -0.73
CA ALA A 56 -5.62 4.00 -0.50
C ALA A 56 -4.72 5.17 -0.91
N PHE A 57 -4.98 5.76 -2.08
CA PHE A 57 -4.25 6.94 -2.53
C PHE A 57 -4.50 8.15 -1.63
N ALA A 58 -5.73 8.38 -1.15
CA ALA A 58 -6.04 9.48 -0.24
C ALA A 58 -5.26 9.35 1.09
N VAL A 59 -5.18 8.15 1.65
CA VAL A 59 -4.38 7.86 2.85
C VAL A 59 -2.89 8.07 2.55
N ALA A 60 -2.38 7.55 1.43
CA ALA A 60 -0.99 7.74 1.03
C ALA A 60 -0.63 9.22 0.79
N HIS A 61 -1.52 9.99 0.17
CA HIS A 61 -1.33 11.41 -0.03
C HIS A 61 -1.32 12.18 1.31
N PHE A 62 -2.18 11.81 2.26
CA PHE A 62 -2.10 12.34 3.61
C PHE A 62 -0.76 11.99 4.29
N THR A 63 -0.30 10.75 4.17
CA THR A 63 1.02 10.33 4.65
C THR A 63 2.15 11.13 4.01
N TYR A 64 2.07 11.41 2.70
CA TYR A 64 3.02 12.27 2.00
C TYR A 64 3.07 13.68 2.61
N LEU A 65 1.91 14.30 2.86
CA LEU A 65 1.86 15.62 3.51
C LEU A 65 2.43 15.57 4.93
N LEU A 66 2.11 14.53 5.70
CA LEU A 66 2.62 14.32 7.05
C LEU A 66 4.15 14.20 7.06
N LEU A 67 4.72 13.42 6.13
CA LEU A 67 6.17 13.22 6.00
C LEU A 67 6.96 14.49 5.66
N ARG A 68 6.28 15.58 5.24
CA ARG A 68 6.90 16.89 4.99
C ARG A 68 6.83 17.83 6.19
N THR A 69 6.28 17.37 7.32
CA THR A 69 6.26 18.14 8.56
C THR A 69 7.56 17.96 9.31
N GLU A 70 7.99 19.00 10.02
CA GLU A 70 9.16 18.94 10.90
C GLU A 70 9.02 17.84 11.97
N THR A 71 7.81 17.64 12.49
CA THR A 71 7.50 16.59 13.45
C THR A 71 7.83 15.21 12.90
N ALA A 72 7.42 14.90 11.66
CA ALA A 72 7.71 13.60 11.05
C ALA A 72 9.21 13.43 10.76
N HIS A 73 9.87 14.47 10.25
CA HIS A 73 11.32 14.45 10.01
C HIS A 73 12.14 14.20 11.29
N ASN A 74 11.67 14.69 12.44
CA ASN A 74 12.33 14.48 13.73
C ASN A 74 12.00 13.12 14.37
N ALA A 75 10.88 12.50 13.98
CA ALA A 75 10.38 11.27 14.60
C ALA A 75 10.75 10.00 13.83
N LEU A 76 10.91 10.09 12.50
CA LEU A 76 11.11 8.94 11.62
C LEU A 76 12.43 9.07 10.87
N ASN A 77 13.17 7.97 10.82
CA ASN A 77 14.28 7.86 9.88
C ASN A 77 13.76 7.63 8.45
N GLU A 78 14.69 7.61 7.52
CA GLU A 78 14.38 7.52 6.10
C GLU A 78 13.77 6.19 5.67
N LEU A 79 14.23 5.08 6.27
CA LEU A 79 13.67 3.75 6.00
C LEU A 79 12.26 3.63 6.59
N GLU A 80 12.05 4.16 7.79
CA GLU A 80 10.73 4.22 8.43
C GLU A 80 9.74 5.08 7.63
N SER A 81 10.20 6.22 7.11
CA SER A 81 9.39 7.09 6.24
C SER A 81 8.99 6.39 4.95
N PHE A 82 9.93 5.67 4.31
CA PHE A 82 9.67 4.88 3.12
C PHE A 82 8.71 3.72 3.41
N ALA A 83 8.93 2.98 4.49
CA ALA A 83 8.06 1.88 4.91
C ALA A 83 6.64 2.37 5.22
N LEU A 84 6.50 3.51 5.91
CA LEU A 84 5.20 4.12 6.22
C LEU A 84 4.43 4.49 4.95
N PHE A 85 5.11 5.10 3.97
CA PHE A 85 4.47 5.46 2.71
C PHE A 85 4.06 4.22 1.90
N VAL A 86 4.92 3.19 1.80
CA VAL A 86 4.55 1.92 1.15
C VAL A 86 3.38 1.24 1.86
N ALA A 87 3.39 1.20 3.20
CA ALA A 87 2.31 0.64 3.99
C ALA A 87 0.97 1.36 3.74
N SER A 88 0.99 2.70 3.64
CA SER A 88 -0.22 3.49 3.37
C SER A 88 -0.87 3.15 2.02
N LEU A 89 -0.08 2.86 0.98
CA LEU A 89 -0.58 2.44 -0.33
C LEU A 89 -1.18 1.02 -0.31
N CYS A 90 -0.78 0.19 0.64
CA CYS A 90 -1.10 -1.25 0.65
C CYS A 90 -2.09 -1.67 1.75
N HIS A 91 -2.43 -0.76 2.67
CA HIS A 91 -3.05 -1.10 3.95
C HIS A 91 -4.43 -1.79 3.85
N ASP A 92 -5.10 -1.70 2.69
CA ASP A 92 -6.46 -2.19 2.44
C ASP A 92 -6.55 -3.05 1.17
N ILE A 93 -5.43 -3.61 0.66
CA ILE A 93 -5.43 -4.43 -0.57
C ILE A 93 -6.38 -5.62 -0.44
N ASP A 94 -7.21 -5.88 -1.45
CA ASP A 94 -8.25 -6.93 -1.48
C ASP A 94 -9.39 -6.74 -0.45
N HIS A 95 -9.56 -5.54 0.13
CA HIS A 95 -10.69 -5.27 1.04
C HIS A 95 -12.05 -5.51 0.35
N ARG A 96 -12.96 -6.23 1.03
CA ARG A 96 -14.23 -6.73 0.45
C ARG A 96 -15.47 -5.94 0.84
N GLY A 97 -15.29 -4.81 1.51
CA GLY A 97 -16.38 -3.93 1.96
C GLY A 97 -17.11 -4.41 3.21
N THR A 98 -16.50 -5.33 3.97
CA THR A 98 -17.04 -5.90 5.21
C THR A 98 -16.03 -5.73 6.35
N THR A 99 -16.49 -5.78 7.59
CA THR A 99 -15.64 -5.53 8.79
C THR A 99 -15.03 -6.82 9.33
N ASN A 100 -13.99 -6.71 10.16
CA ASN A 100 -13.44 -7.87 10.91
C ASN A 100 -14.51 -8.60 11.74
N ALA A 101 -15.44 -7.87 12.36
CA ALA A 101 -16.55 -8.47 13.10
C ALA A 101 -17.44 -9.33 12.18
N PHE A 102 -17.75 -8.85 10.98
CA PHE A 102 -18.49 -9.63 9.98
C PHE A 102 -17.73 -10.89 9.56
N GLN A 103 -16.42 -10.80 9.34
CA GLN A 103 -15.58 -11.94 8.96
C GLN A 103 -15.67 -13.06 10.01
N VAL A 104 -15.49 -12.71 11.29
CA VAL A 104 -15.53 -13.66 12.41
C VAL A 104 -16.93 -14.23 12.62
N GLN A 105 -17.96 -13.38 12.69
CA GLN A 105 -19.34 -13.80 12.93
C GLN A 105 -19.86 -14.71 11.80
N SER A 106 -19.49 -14.41 10.56
CA SER A 106 -19.90 -15.19 9.38
C SER A 106 -18.98 -16.38 9.08
N ARG A 107 -17.94 -16.60 9.90
CA ARG A 107 -16.96 -17.69 9.74
C ARG A 107 -16.39 -17.80 8.33
N THR A 108 -16.05 -16.65 7.74
CA THR A 108 -15.56 -16.60 6.36
C THR A 108 -14.24 -17.37 6.21
N PRO A 109 -13.86 -17.76 4.97
CA PRO A 109 -12.55 -18.37 4.75
C PRO A 109 -11.37 -17.53 5.24
N LEU A 110 -11.47 -16.19 5.17
CA LEU A 110 -10.44 -15.30 5.71
C LEU A 110 -10.36 -15.39 7.24
N ALA A 111 -11.50 -15.43 7.93
CA ALA A 111 -11.52 -15.59 9.38
C ALA A 111 -10.93 -16.93 9.82
N GLN A 112 -11.21 -18.01 9.07
CA GLN A 112 -10.62 -19.33 9.32
C GLN A 112 -9.10 -19.32 9.08
N LEU A 113 -8.65 -18.68 7.99
CA LEU A 113 -7.23 -18.63 7.63
C LEU A 113 -6.41 -17.82 8.65
N TYR A 114 -6.91 -16.66 9.10
CA TYR A 114 -6.12 -15.75 9.93
C TYR A 114 -6.35 -15.90 11.44
N SER A 115 -7.37 -16.66 11.88
CA SER A 115 -7.61 -17.25 13.22
C SER A 115 -7.47 -16.37 14.49
N SER A 116 -6.95 -15.14 14.43
CA SER A 116 -6.77 -14.22 15.55
C SER A 116 -7.84 -13.15 15.56
N GLU A 117 -8.47 -12.94 16.71
CA GLU A 117 -9.46 -11.87 16.89
C GLU A 117 -8.85 -10.49 16.63
N GLY A 118 -9.59 -9.63 15.91
CA GLY A 118 -9.28 -8.21 15.78
C GLY A 118 -8.35 -7.80 14.63
N SER A 119 -7.80 -8.70 13.83
CA SER A 119 -6.91 -8.33 12.70
C SER A 119 -6.98 -9.22 11.45
N VAL A 120 -8.15 -9.80 11.15
CA VAL A 120 -8.30 -10.74 10.02
C VAL A 120 -7.99 -10.08 8.68
N LEU A 121 -8.55 -8.89 8.44
CA LEU A 121 -8.38 -8.14 7.20
C LEU A 121 -6.98 -7.56 7.08
N GLU A 122 -6.43 -7.01 8.15
CA GLU A 122 -5.11 -6.39 8.18
C GLU A 122 -4.00 -7.40 7.87
N ARG A 123 -4.12 -8.63 8.41
CA ARG A 123 -3.23 -9.74 8.05
C ARG A 123 -3.38 -10.15 6.59
N HIS A 124 -4.60 -10.11 6.06
CA HIS A 124 -4.86 -10.37 4.65
C HIS A 124 -4.23 -9.32 3.75
N HIS A 125 -4.40 -8.04 4.04
CA HIS A 125 -3.79 -6.92 3.31
C HIS A 125 -2.26 -7.05 3.30
N PHE A 126 -1.67 -7.38 4.45
CA PHE A 126 -0.24 -7.66 4.56
C PHE A 126 0.18 -8.86 3.69
N ALA A 127 -0.53 -9.99 3.76
CA ALA A 127 -0.22 -11.17 2.96
C ALA A 127 -0.29 -10.90 1.46
N GLN A 128 -1.29 -10.12 1.00
CA GLN A 128 -1.37 -9.68 -0.40
C GLN A 128 -0.19 -8.78 -0.78
N THR A 129 0.20 -7.86 0.09
CA THR A 129 1.37 -6.99 -0.10
C THR A 129 2.66 -7.79 -0.27
N ILE A 130 2.89 -8.78 0.61
CA ILE A 130 4.05 -9.66 0.52
C ILE A 130 4.01 -10.52 -0.75
N SER A 131 2.84 -10.99 -1.17
CA SER A 131 2.68 -11.72 -2.44
C SER A 131 3.11 -10.87 -3.64
N ILE A 132 2.71 -9.59 -3.69
CA ILE A 132 3.12 -8.65 -4.74
C ILE A 132 4.65 -8.42 -4.69
N LEU A 133 5.21 -8.15 -3.51
CA LEU A 133 6.64 -7.88 -3.34
C LEU A 133 7.54 -9.08 -3.65
N ASN A 134 7.01 -10.30 -3.58
CA ASN A 134 7.72 -11.52 -3.95
C ASN A 134 7.78 -11.76 -5.48
N MET A 135 7.03 -10.98 -6.28
CA MET A 135 7.21 -10.97 -7.73
C MET A 135 8.49 -10.20 -8.06
N GLU A 136 9.37 -10.79 -8.88
CA GLU A 136 10.69 -10.24 -9.20
C GLU A 136 10.57 -8.82 -9.78
N GLU A 137 9.58 -8.61 -10.65
CA GLU A 137 9.29 -7.34 -11.30
C GLU A 137 8.68 -6.28 -10.35
N CYS A 138 8.21 -6.65 -9.17
CA CYS A 138 7.58 -5.73 -8.20
C CYS A 138 8.40 -5.49 -6.94
N ASN A 139 9.55 -6.15 -6.78
CA ASN A 139 10.36 -6.06 -5.57
C ASN A 139 11.11 -4.71 -5.49
N ILE A 140 10.43 -3.68 -5.00
CA ILE A 140 10.99 -2.34 -4.77
C ILE A 140 12.04 -2.31 -3.65
N PHE A 141 12.24 -3.40 -2.92
CA PHE A 141 13.20 -3.52 -1.81
C PHE A 141 14.46 -4.29 -2.19
N VAL A 142 14.64 -4.67 -3.46
CA VAL A 142 15.77 -5.47 -3.95
C VAL A 142 17.15 -4.89 -3.59
N SER A 143 17.25 -3.57 -3.47
CA SER A 143 18.48 -2.83 -3.16
C SER A 143 18.74 -2.69 -1.66
N LEU A 144 17.82 -3.09 -0.79
CA LEU A 144 18.01 -3.04 0.66
C LEU A 144 18.88 -4.21 1.12
N ASN A 145 19.89 -3.90 1.93
CA ASN A 145 20.76 -4.93 2.51
C ASN A 145 20.01 -5.74 3.57
N ARG A 146 20.19 -7.06 3.53
CA ARG A 146 19.88 -7.95 4.65
C ARG A 146 21.07 -7.89 5.61
N HIS A 147 20.99 -7.03 6.62
CA HIS A 147 21.93 -7.10 7.74
C HIS A 147 21.60 -8.31 8.61
#